data_AF-A0A183H1Q6-F1
#
_entry.id   AF-A0A183H1Q6-F1
#
_cell.length_a   1.000
_cell.length_b   1.000
_cell.length_c   1.000
_cell.angle_alpha   90.00
_cell.angle_beta   90.00
_cell.angle_gamma   90.00
#
_symmetry.space_group_name_H-M   'P 1'
#
loop_
_entity.id
_entity.type
_entity.pdbx_description
1 polymer ?
#
loop_
_entity_poly.entity_id
_entity_poly.type
_entity_poly.pdbx_seq_one_letter_code
_entity_poly.pdbx_strand_id
1 'polypeptide(L)'
;MLPINSPFIPSSTIAVINAKLPRNFANKIFAATRNGLILLTSAIIISLLVLLITNWSFYGMHMTDSNHLDRLSVVQITRIFPQGGEDVEFDQPWALPNIKIIENINDIDQSKRHLISNFSWSPGLGNLMFQYASLRAIAEQYDAKLIIPVKCKLRRAFRLDAIIVSNELNDQLIQRYSPNERHFSDDLTIYFLSCCKYYGKEVDELFVDQNFEYISGYLQSYRYFHPQQEDLIRKQFTFLPEITKRAEDYLREAKDEKLYAKGALITDLNNRDQVDITDDYYDSIYVGIHIRRGMDVTMNSRNIRYGHTAVTKDYVINAMNYFRSV
;
A
#
# COMPACT_ATOMS: atom_id res chain seq x y z
N MET A 1 -8.44 53.47 -51.17
CA MET A 1 -7.22 53.64 -51.99
C MET A 1 -6.33 52.41 -51.82
N LEU A 2 -6.61 51.41 -52.63
CA LEU A 2 -5.64 50.59 -53.39
C LEU A 2 -4.77 51.51 -54.29
N PRO A 3 -3.75 51.07 -55.08
CA PRO A 3 -3.17 49.72 -55.26
C PRO A 3 -1.64 49.72 -55.66
N ILE A 4 -1.17 48.56 -56.19
CA ILE A 4 -0.06 48.31 -57.17
C ILE A 4 1.39 48.64 -56.74
N ASN A 5 2.45 47.95 -57.15
CA ASN A 5 2.72 47.22 -58.40
C ASN A 5 3.93 46.26 -58.24
N SER A 6 3.90 45.16 -59.01
CA SER A 6 5.05 44.37 -59.44
C SER A 6 6.09 45.21 -60.21
N PRO A 7 7.34 44.72 -60.38
CA PRO A 7 7.80 44.53 -61.76
C PRO A 7 8.66 43.28 -62.01
N PHE A 8 8.87 43.06 -63.31
CA PHE A 8 9.35 41.90 -64.04
C PHE A 8 10.81 42.12 -64.55
N ILE A 9 11.59 41.02 -64.69
CA ILE A 9 12.84 40.76 -65.50
C ILE A 9 14.17 41.51 -65.16
N PRO A 10 15.40 40.97 -65.49
CA PRO A 10 15.82 40.29 -66.73
C PRO A 10 16.45 38.88 -66.60
N SER A 11 16.37 38.12 -67.70
CA SER A 11 17.12 36.89 -67.95
C SER A 11 18.63 37.14 -68.08
N SER A 12 19.45 36.22 -67.60
CA SER A 12 20.80 36.00 -68.14
C SER A 12 21.11 34.51 -68.21
N THR A 13 21.51 34.10 -69.42
CA THR A 13 21.96 32.79 -69.85
C THR A 13 23.44 32.58 -69.45
N ILE A 14 23.91 31.31 -69.49
CA ILE A 14 25.32 30.81 -69.55
C ILE A 14 25.89 30.43 -68.17
N ALA A 15 26.51 29.27 -67.90
CA ALA A 15 27.04 28.17 -68.70
C ALA A 15 26.82 26.81 -68.02
N VAL A 16 26.53 25.78 -68.82
CA VAL A 16 26.67 24.37 -68.42
C VAL A 16 28.12 23.95 -68.62
N ILE A 17 28.85 23.72 -67.52
CA ILE A 17 30.13 23.02 -67.55
C ILE A 17 29.83 21.52 -67.43
N ASN A 18 29.89 20.82 -68.57
CA ASN A 18 29.76 19.38 -68.66
C ASN A 18 31.06 18.71 -68.19
N ALA A 19 31.22 18.51 -66.88
CA ALA A 19 32.30 17.68 -66.33
C ALA A 19 31.90 16.20 -66.45
N LYS A 20 32.42 15.54 -67.48
CA LYS A 20 32.24 14.11 -67.74
C LYS A 20 33.00 13.30 -66.67
N LEU A 21 32.32 12.89 -65.61
CA LEU A 21 32.89 11.97 -64.61
C LEU A 21 33.25 10.63 -65.28
N PRO A 22 34.47 10.10 -65.09
CA PRO A 22 34.90 8.87 -65.73
C PRO A 22 34.06 7.67 -65.24
N ARG A 23 33.61 6.83 -66.18
CA ARG A 23 32.72 5.66 -65.98
C ARG A 23 33.20 4.68 -64.89
N ASN A 24 34.47 4.71 -64.50
CA ASN A 24 35.02 3.84 -63.46
C ASN A 24 34.70 4.26 -62.02
N PHE A 25 34.20 5.49 -61.79
CA PHE A 25 33.82 5.95 -60.44
C PHE A 25 32.38 5.55 -60.07
N ALA A 26 31.46 5.57 -61.04
CA ALA A 26 30.05 5.21 -60.83
C ALA A 26 29.86 3.72 -60.46
N ASN A 27 30.64 2.82 -61.06
CA ASN A 27 30.53 1.37 -60.78
C ASN A 27 31.08 0.99 -59.39
N LYS A 28 32.07 1.72 -58.86
CA LYS A 28 32.58 1.50 -57.50
C LYS A 28 31.60 2.01 -56.42
N ILE A 29 30.91 3.12 -56.68
CA ILE A 29 29.88 3.65 -55.77
C ILE A 29 28.67 2.71 -55.70
N PHE A 30 28.21 2.17 -56.84
CA PHE A 30 27.08 1.23 -56.86
C PHE A 30 27.39 -0.13 -56.19
N ALA A 31 28.62 -0.62 -56.28
CA ALA A 31 29.02 -1.85 -55.58
C ALA A 31 29.14 -1.64 -54.05
N ALA A 32 29.62 -0.46 -53.62
CA ALA A 32 29.72 -0.11 -52.21
C ALA A 32 28.33 0.07 -51.55
N THR A 33 27.36 0.66 -52.25
CA THR A 33 25.99 0.83 -51.73
C THR A 33 25.21 -0.49 -51.67
N ARG A 34 25.43 -1.42 -52.62
CA ARG A 34 24.78 -2.74 -52.59
C ARG A 34 25.31 -3.61 -51.44
N ASN A 35 26.62 -3.60 -51.21
CA ASN A 35 27.22 -4.35 -50.10
C ASN A 35 26.87 -3.75 -48.73
N GLY A 36 26.78 -2.42 -48.64
CA GLY A 36 26.31 -1.74 -47.43
C GLY A 36 24.85 -2.08 -47.09
N LEU A 37 23.98 -2.17 -48.10
CA LEU A 37 22.58 -2.54 -47.89
C LEU A 37 22.43 -4.00 -47.44
N ILE A 38 23.22 -4.93 -48.00
CA ILE A 38 23.23 -6.34 -47.59
C ILE A 38 23.73 -6.51 -46.15
N LEU A 39 24.74 -5.75 -45.74
CA LEU A 39 25.24 -5.77 -44.36
C LEU A 39 24.19 -5.22 -43.38
N LEU A 40 23.48 -4.16 -43.76
CA LEU A 40 22.44 -3.56 -42.92
C LEU A 40 21.24 -4.50 -42.75
N THR A 41 20.79 -5.15 -43.83
CA THR A 41 19.68 -6.11 -43.76
C THR A 41 20.06 -7.36 -42.97
N SER A 42 21.30 -7.84 -43.12
CA SER A 42 21.81 -8.98 -42.35
C SER A 42 21.88 -8.66 -40.85
N ALA A 43 22.33 -7.45 -40.48
CA ALA A 43 22.37 -7.01 -39.08
C ALA A 43 20.97 -6.91 -38.44
N ILE A 44 19.98 -6.42 -39.20
CA ILE A 44 18.59 -6.34 -38.73
C ILE A 44 18.00 -7.74 -38.53
N ILE A 45 18.23 -8.66 -39.47
CA ILE A 45 17.75 -10.04 -39.37
C ILE A 45 18.38 -10.75 -38.17
N ILE A 46 19.69 -10.58 -37.96
CA ILE A 46 20.39 -11.17 -36.80
C ILE A 46 19.85 -10.60 -35.49
N SER A 47 19.64 -9.28 -35.37
CA SER A 47 19.04 -8.67 -34.17
C SER A 47 17.63 -9.18 -33.89
N LEU A 48 16.80 -9.34 -34.93
CA LEU A 48 15.47 -9.92 -34.78
C LEU A 48 15.53 -11.39 -34.38
N LEU A 49 16.49 -12.16 -34.89
CA LEU A 49 16.68 -13.57 -34.52
C LEU A 49 17.13 -13.71 -33.07
N VAL A 50 18.04 -12.84 -32.61
CA VAL A 50 18.49 -12.80 -31.21
C VAL A 50 17.33 -12.45 -30.29
N LEU A 51 16.50 -11.45 -30.65
CA LEU A 51 15.27 -11.12 -29.92
C LEU A 51 14.31 -12.31 -29.87
N LEU A 52 14.16 -13.05 -30.97
CA LEU A 52 13.26 -14.20 -31.02
C LEU A 52 13.76 -15.34 -30.13
N ILE A 53 15.06 -15.64 -30.17
CA ILE A 53 15.69 -16.69 -29.35
C ILE A 53 15.65 -16.33 -27.86
N THR A 54 15.90 -15.08 -27.49
CA THR A 54 15.84 -14.67 -26.06
C THR A 54 14.41 -14.69 -25.54
N ASN A 55 13.42 -14.29 -26.34
CA ASN A 55 12.01 -14.36 -25.97
C ASN A 55 11.51 -15.82 -25.88
N TRP A 56 11.98 -16.70 -26.77
CA TRP A 56 11.63 -18.12 -26.74
C TRP A 56 12.30 -18.86 -25.58
N SER A 57 13.52 -18.47 -25.21
CA SER A 57 14.21 -18.97 -24.01
C SER A 57 13.47 -18.56 -22.73
N PHE A 58 12.88 -17.36 -22.69
CA PHE A 58 12.02 -16.90 -21.59
C PHE A 58 10.71 -17.70 -21.50
N TYR A 59 10.09 -18.03 -22.65
CA TYR A 59 8.87 -18.84 -22.69
C TYR A 59 9.09 -20.32 -22.35
N GLY A 60 10.20 -20.91 -22.79
CA GLY A 60 10.55 -22.31 -22.51
C GLY A 60 10.85 -22.58 -21.04
N MET A 61 11.43 -21.60 -20.34
CA MET A 61 11.71 -21.69 -18.89
C MET A 61 10.44 -21.60 -18.04
N HIS A 62 9.35 -21.01 -18.57
CA HIS A 62 8.05 -20.96 -17.89
C HIS A 62 7.17 -22.20 -18.09
N MET A 63 7.49 -23.07 -19.06
CA MET A 63 6.64 -24.23 -19.41
C MET A 63 7.19 -25.58 -18.92
N THR A 64 8.47 -25.67 -18.56
CA THR A 64 9.09 -26.94 -18.12
C THR A 64 8.98 -27.20 -16.61
N ASP A 65 8.62 -26.20 -15.81
CA ASP A 65 8.46 -26.33 -14.36
C ASP A 65 7.01 -26.66 -13.93
N SER A 66 6.06 -26.63 -14.87
CA SER A 66 4.63 -26.84 -14.61
C SER A 66 4.28 -28.31 -14.34
N ASN A 67 5.02 -29.25 -14.93
CA ASN A 67 4.64 -30.67 -14.94
C ASN A 67 5.03 -31.44 -13.67
N HIS A 68 5.83 -30.86 -12.78
CA HIS A 68 6.20 -31.48 -11.50
C HIS A 68 5.49 -30.87 -10.27
N LEU A 69 4.79 -29.74 -10.44
CA LEU A 69 4.09 -29.02 -9.36
C LEU A 69 2.61 -29.42 -9.21
N ASP A 70 2.06 -30.19 -10.14
CA ASP A 70 0.65 -30.64 -10.12
C ASP A 70 0.32 -31.65 -9.01
N ARG A 71 1.30 -32.09 -8.21
CA ARG A 71 1.07 -33.03 -7.09
C ARG A 71 1.13 -32.43 -5.69
N LEU A 72 1.36 -31.13 -5.52
CA LEU A 72 1.49 -30.50 -4.18
C LEU A 72 0.82 -29.13 -4.04
N SER A 73 -0.08 -28.75 -4.95
CA SER A 73 -0.75 -27.44 -4.93
C SER A 73 -1.93 -27.37 -3.96
N VAL A 74 -1.69 -27.62 -2.66
CA VAL A 74 -2.58 -27.12 -1.59
C VAL A 74 -2.16 -25.69 -1.23
N VAL A 75 -2.06 -24.82 -2.23
CA VAL A 75 -1.93 -23.37 -2.02
C VAL A 75 -3.19 -22.74 -2.59
N GLN A 76 -4.26 -22.80 -1.79
CA GLN A 76 -5.50 -22.13 -2.10
C GLN A 76 -5.31 -20.63 -1.86
N ILE A 77 -5.22 -19.86 -2.94
CA ILE A 77 -5.17 -18.39 -2.87
C ILE A 77 -6.58 -17.93 -2.48
N THR A 78 -6.83 -17.69 -1.20
CA THR A 78 -8.18 -17.38 -0.69
C THR A 78 -8.61 -15.92 -0.83
N ARG A 79 -7.71 -14.99 -1.18
CA ARG A 79 -8.07 -13.62 -1.59
C ARG A 79 -6.87 -12.85 -2.12
N ILE A 80 -7.01 -12.24 -3.29
CA ILE A 80 -6.10 -11.17 -3.72
C ILE A 80 -6.71 -9.86 -3.24
N PHE A 81 -6.13 -9.24 -2.22
CA PHE A 81 -6.44 -7.85 -1.91
C PHE A 81 -5.92 -6.97 -3.06
N PRO A 82 -6.68 -5.97 -3.52
CA PRO A 82 -6.23 -5.09 -4.60
C PRO A 82 -4.86 -4.50 -4.25
N GLN A 83 -3.90 -4.62 -5.18
CA GLN A 83 -2.58 -4.03 -5.03
C GLN A 83 -2.74 -2.52 -5.14
N GLY A 84 -2.58 -1.85 -4.00
CA GLY A 84 -3.08 -0.49 -3.77
C GLY A 84 -2.33 0.65 -4.45
N GLY A 85 -3.04 1.78 -4.45
CA GLY A 85 -2.65 3.14 -4.82
C GLY A 85 -3.71 4.16 -4.41
N GLU A 86 -4.97 3.75 -4.39
CA GLU A 86 -6.11 4.52 -3.89
C GLU A 86 -6.45 4.14 -2.44
N ASP A 87 -7.18 5.03 -1.77
CA ASP A 87 -7.74 4.77 -0.44
C ASP A 87 -8.61 3.52 -0.51
N VAL A 88 -8.25 2.48 0.25
CA VAL A 88 -9.07 1.27 0.34
C VAL A 88 -10.45 1.67 0.86
N GLU A 89 -11.49 1.44 0.06
CA GLU A 89 -12.88 1.54 0.51
C GLU A 89 -13.06 0.53 1.66
N PHE A 90 -13.22 1.06 2.87
CA PHE A 90 -13.31 0.26 4.08
C PHE A 90 -14.76 -0.18 4.31
N ASP A 91 -15.29 -0.87 3.31
CA ASP A 91 -16.65 -1.42 3.26
C ASP A 91 -16.66 -2.74 4.02
N GLN A 92 -16.86 -2.61 5.33
CA GLN A 92 -16.86 -3.76 6.20
C GLN A 92 -18.17 -4.54 6.07
N PRO A 93 -18.12 -5.87 5.92
CA PRO A 93 -19.32 -6.71 5.87
C PRO A 93 -19.90 -7.00 7.26
N TRP A 94 -19.44 -6.34 8.33
CA TRP A 94 -19.89 -6.57 9.70
C TRP A 94 -20.58 -5.35 10.29
N ALA A 95 -21.47 -5.62 11.25
CA ALA A 95 -22.15 -4.59 12.01
C ALA A 95 -21.15 -3.80 12.88
N LEU A 96 -21.40 -2.51 13.04
CA LEU A 96 -20.67 -1.70 14.00
C LEU A 96 -21.35 -1.80 15.38
N PRO A 97 -20.58 -1.71 16.47
CA PRO A 97 -21.16 -1.66 17.81
C PRO A 97 -22.17 -0.51 17.92
N ASN A 98 -23.31 -0.78 18.54
CA ASN A 98 -24.27 0.27 18.88
C ASN A 98 -23.66 1.13 19.99
N ILE A 99 -23.30 2.36 19.65
CA ILE A 99 -22.69 3.30 20.57
C ILE A 99 -23.50 4.59 20.60
N LYS A 100 -23.45 5.29 21.74
CA LYS A 100 -24.04 6.63 21.84
C LYS A 100 -23.25 7.59 20.95
N ILE A 101 -23.93 8.14 19.95
CA ILE A 101 -23.43 9.24 19.14
C ILE A 101 -23.97 10.53 19.77
N ILE A 102 -23.09 11.47 20.06
CA ILE A 102 -23.48 12.78 20.57
C ILE A 102 -23.71 13.72 19.38
N GLU A 103 -24.89 14.35 19.34
CA GLU A 103 -25.28 15.25 18.25
C GLU A 103 -25.25 16.72 18.66
N ASN A 104 -25.33 17.03 19.97
CA ASN A 104 -25.32 18.38 20.49
C ASN A 104 -24.14 18.62 21.45
N ILE A 105 -23.52 19.81 21.35
CA ILE A 105 -22.41 20.21 22.24
C ILE A 105 -22.81 20.26 23.72
N ASN A 106 -24.09 20.52 24.02
CA ASN A 106 -24.59 20.59 25.40
C ASN A 106 -24.66 19.21 26.07
N ASP A 107 -24.62 18.13 25.29
CA ASP A 107 -24.57 16.77 25.81
C ASP A 107 -23.14 16.31 26.13
N ILE A 108 -22.14 17.14 25.81
CA ILE A 108 -20.75 16.95 26.21
C ILE A 108 -20.57 17.57 27.60
N ASP A 109 -20.01 16.79 28.53
CA ASP A 109 -19.71 17.24 29.90
C ASP A 109 -18.62 18.32 29.88
N GLN A 110 -19.03 19.60 29.90
CA GLN A 110 -18.12 20.74 29.83
C GLN A 110 -17.24 20.92 31.09
N SER A 111 -17.53 20.20 32.17
CA SER A 111 -16.68 20.21 33.37
C SER A 111 -15.39 19.39 33.19
N LYS A 112 -15.38 18.49 32.19
CA LYS A 112 -14.23 17.65 31.84
C LYS A 112 -13.41 18.26 30.73
N ARG A 113 -12.15 17.83 30.65
CA ARG A 113 -11.26 18.18 29.56
C ARG A 113 -11.54 17.32 28.33
N HIS A 114 -11.48 17.94 27.15
CA HIS A 114 -11.72 17.29 25.87
C HIS A 114 -10.64 17.66 24.86
N LEU A 115 -10.19 16.66 24.13
CA LEU A 115 -9.25 16.81 23.05
C LEU A 115 -9.93 16.55 21.72
N ILE A 116 -9.84 17.49 20.78
CA ILE A 116 -10.45 17.42 19.45
C ILE A 116 -9.34 17.35 18.40
N SER A 117 -9.56 16.58 17.33
CA SER A 117 -8.69 16.60 16.16
C SER A 117 -9.49 16.38 14.87
N ASN A 118 -8.96 16.90 13.77
CA ASN A 118 -9.58 16.81 12.45
C ASN A 118 -9.25 15.52 11.70
N PHE A 119 -8.28 14.73 12.16
CA PHE A 119 -7.82 13.46 11.57
C PHE A 119 -7.57 13.54 10.04
N SER A 120 -7.19 14.72 9.51
CA SER A 120 -7.16 15.00 8.07
C SER A 120 -5.78 14.86 7.43
N TRP A 121 -4.72 14.77 8.24
CA TRP A 121 -3.33 14.83 7.79
C TRP A 121 -2.85 13.56 7.09
N SER A 122 -3.51 12.43 7.32
CA SER A 122 -3.05 11.18 6.72
C SER A 122 -4.18 10.17 6.50
N PRO A 123 -4.57 9.92 5.24
CA PRO A 123 -5.75 9.11 4.93
C PRO A 123 -5.54 7.60 5.15
N GLY A 124 -4.28 7.14 5.18
CA GLY A 124 -3.92 5.74 5.36
C GLY A 124 -4.25 5.22 6.77
N LEU A 125 -4.82 4.01 6.85
CA LEU A 125 -5.26 3.41 8.11
C LEU A 125 -4.16 3.36 9.18
N GLY A 126 -2.94 2.95 8.82
CA GLY A 126 -1.82 2.88 9.76
C GLY A 126 -1.42 4.25 10.31
N ASN A 127 -1.46 5.28 9.46
CA ASN A 127 -1.17 6.65 9.88
C ASN A 127 -2.25 7.20 10.81
N LEU A 128 -3.52 6.87 10.51
CA LEU A 128 -4.65 7.19 11.37
C LEU A 128 -4.55 6.49 12.73
N MET A 129 -4.07 5.24 12.77
CA MET A 129 -3.79 4.53 14.04
C MET A 129 -2.75 5.26 14.87
N PHE A 130 -1.63 5.70 14.26
CA PHE A 130 -0.61 6.48 14.98
C PHE A 130 -1.15 7.81 15.51
N GLN A 131 -1.89 8.55 14.68
CA GLN A 131 -2.47 9.82 15.08
C GLN A 131 -3.45 9.64 16.25
N TYR A 132 -4.33 8.63 16.18
CA TYR A 132 -5.25 8.29 17.27
C TYR A 132 -4.48 7.89 18.54
N ALA A 133 -3.45 7.05 18.43
CA ALA A 133 -2.65 6.61 19.56
C ALA A 133 -2.00 7.78 20.31
N SER A 134 -1.36 8.68 19.56
CA SER A 134 -0.72 9.87 20.11
C SER A 134 -1.74 10.79 20.79
N LEU A 135 -2.85 11.10 20.12
CA LEU A 135 -3.91 11.94 20.68
C LEU A 135 -4.54 11.30 21.93
N ARG A 136 -4.78 9.99 21.93
CA ARG A 136 -5.35 9.29 23.08
C ARG A 136 -4.41 9.30 24.28
N ALA A 137 -3.11 9.14 24.05
CA ALA A 137 -2.11 9.21 25.11
C ALA A 137 -1.95 10.64 25.65
N ILE A 138 -1.96 11.65 24.80
CA ILE A 138 -1.99 13.06 25.23
C ILE A 138 -3.25 13.32 26.07
N ALA A 139 -4.42 12.87 25.62
CA ALA A 139 -5.65 13.03 26.39
C ALA A 139 -5.55 12.38 27.78
N GLU A 140 -4.94 11.19 27.88
CA GLU A 140 -4.73 10.52 29.18
C GLU A 140 -3.87 11.36 30.14
N GLN A 141 -2.82 12.02 29.65
CA GLN A 141 -1.91 12.83 30.49
C GLN A 141 -2.64 13.96 31.22
N TYR A 142 -3.78 14.42 30.67
CA TYR A 142 -4.55 15.54 31.20
C TYR A 142 -5.88 15.14 31.83
N ASP A 143 -6.16 13.83 32.00
CA ASP A 143 -7.49 13.31 32.36
C ASP A 143 -8.59 13.83 31.42
N ALA A 144 -8.26 13.93 30.13
CA ALA A 144 -9.14 14.41 29.08
C ALA A 144 -9.76 13.24 28.30
N LYS A 145 -10.88 13.52 27.63
CA LYS A 145 -11.50 12.59 26.68
C LYS A 145 -11.20 13.00 25.24
N LEU A 146 -10.78 12.02 24.44
CA LEU A 146 -10.60 12.22 23.01
C LEU A 146 -11.97 12.19 22.32
N ILE A 147 -12.26 13.21 21.50
CA ILE A 147 -13.44 13.29 20.65
C ILE A 147 -13.04 12.89 19.23
N ILE A 148 -13.79 11.97 18.63
CA ILE A 148 -13.62 11.59 17.22
C ILE A 148 -14.98 11.60 16.48
N PRO A 149 -15.00 11.91 15.18
CA PRO A 149 -16.24 11.89 14.42
C PRO A 149 -16.72 10.46 14.15
N VAL A 150 -18.03 10.30 13.98
CA VAL A 150 -18.67 9.03 13.62
C VAL A 150 -18.07 8.43 12.34
N LYS A 151 -17.61 9.25 11.38
CA LYS A 151 -16.98 8.77 10.14
C LYS A 151 -15.55 8.21 10.31
N CYS A 152 -14.95 8.26 11.51
CA CYS A 152 -13.59 7.77 11.72
C CYS A 152 -13.44 6.28 11.36
N LYS A 153 -12.57 5.99 10.38
CA LYS A 153 -12.37 4.62 9.82
C LYS A 153 -11.94 3.61 10.90
N LEU A 154 -11.21 4.03 11.93
CA LEU A 154 -10.74 3.13 13.00
C LEU A 154 -11.88 2.47 13.77
N ARG A 155 -13.03 3.13 13.91
CA ARG A 155 -14.21 2.58 14.60
C ARG A 155 -14.73 1.32 13.95
N ARG A 156 -14.42 1.12 12.67
CA ARG A 156 -14.84 -0.04 11.89
C ARG A 156 -14.01 -1.28 12.19
N ALA A 157 -12.84 -1.12 12.82
CA ALA A 157 -11.94 -2.23 13.13
C ALA A 157 -11.71 -2.43 14.63
N PHE A 158 -11.76 -1.35 15.42
CA PHE A 158 -11.24 -1.34 16.78
C PHE A 158 -12.24 -0.86 17.83
N ARG A 159 -12.04 -1.33 19.07
CA ARG A 159 -12.80 -0.93 20.26
C ARG A 159 -12.20 0.31 20.91
N LEU A 160 -12.51 1.46 20.33
CA LEU A 160 -12.05 2.77 20.81
C LEU A 160 -12.89 3.27 21.99
N ASP A 161 -12.26 3.86 23.01
CA ASP A 161 -12.90 4.47 24.19
C ASP A 161 -13.20 5.97 24.03
N ALA A 162 -13.03 6.50 22.82
CA ALA A 162 -13.26 7.90 22.50
C ALA A 162 -14.75 8.28 22.58
N ILE A 163 -15.02 9.56 22.85
CA ILE A 163 -16.35 10.14 22.69
C ILE A 163 -16.63 10.25 21.19
N ILE A 164 -17.74 9.66 20.77
CA ILE A 164 -18.13 9.67 19.36
C ILE A 164 -19.21 10.71 19.13
N VAL A 165 -18.95 11.62 18.20
CA VAL A 165 -19.85 12.72 17.83
C VAL A 165 -20.35 12.58 16.39
N SER A 166 -21.47 13.21 16.05
CA SER A 166 -21.90 13.36 14.66
C SER A 166 -20.87 14.15 13.85
N ASN A 167 -20.90 14.04 12.53
CA ASN A 167 -19.96 14.78 11.69
C ASN A 167 -20.21 16.28 11.79
N GLU A 168 -21.48 16.67 11.87
CA GLU A 168 -21.93 18.05 11.98
C GLU A 168 -21.45 18.68 13.30
N LEU A 169 -21.54 17.94 14.41
CA LEU A 169 -21.02 18.41 15.70
C LEU A 169 -19.49 18.48 15.69
N ASN A 170 -18.82 17.50 15.08
CA ASN A 170 -17.36 17.53 14.94
C ASN A 170 -16.90 18.78 14.18
N ASP A 171 -17.57 19.12 13.09
CA ASP A 171 -17.24 20.30 12.28
C ASP A 171 -17.51 21.59 13.06
N GLN A 172 -18.59 21.65 13.86
CA GLN A 172 -18.87 22.77 14.77
C GLN A 172 -17.81 22.90 15.87
N LEU A 173 -17.37 21.80 16.47
CA LEU A 173 -16.32 21.79 17.49
C LEU A 173 -15.00 22.30 16.89
N ILE A 174 -14.61 21.79 15.73
CA ILE A 174 -13.42 22.29 15.02
C ILE A 174 -13.57 23.78 14.77
N GLN A 175 -14.65 24.24 14.13
CA GLN A 175 -14.85 25.66 13.83
C GLN A 175 -14.79 26.55 15.08
N ARG A 176 -15.38 26.10 16.19
CA ARG A 176 -15.41 26.84 17.46
C ARG A 176 -14.02 26.99 18.09
N TYR A 177 -13.19 25.96 18.00
CA TYR A 177 -11.88 25.91 18.66
C TYR A 177 -10.69 26.14 17.70
N SER A 178 -10.93 26.25 16.39
CA SER A 178 -9.92 26.61 15.38
C SER A 178 -9.14 27.90 15.68
N PRO A 179 -9.73 28.98 16.25
CA PRO A 179 -8.95 30.17 16.61
C PRO A 179 -7.83 29.89 17.63
N ASN A 180 -7.97 28.84 18.44
CA ASN A 180 -7.00 28.39 19.43
C ASN A 180 -6.32 27.07 19.00
N GLU A 181 -6.31 26.76 17.70
CA GLU A 181 -5.72 25.53 17.17
C GLU A 181 -4.23 25.43 17.54
N ARG A 182 -3.84 24.29 18.11
CA ARG A 182 -2.44 23.92 18.25
C ARG A 182 -2.00 23.09 17.06
N HIS A 183 -1.19 23.71 16.20
CA HIS A 183 -0.69 23.12 14.99
C HIS A 183 0.67 22.45 15.22
N PHE A 184 0.71 21.13 15.14
CA PHE A 184 1.90 20.29 15.32
C PHE A 184 2.46 19.83 13.97
N SER A 185 2.73 20.80 13.12
CA SER A 185 3.54 20.66 11.91
C SER A 185 4.31 21.95 11.68
N ASP A 186 5.59 21.82 11.35
CA ASP A 186 6.38 22.96 10.92
C ASP A 186 5.80 23.46 9.57
N ASP A 187 5.79 24.78 9.38
CA ASP A 187 5.28 25.52 8.23
C ASP A 187 5.40 24.73 6.91
N LEU A 188 4.31 24.72 6.12
CA LEU A 188 4.06 23.92 4.90
C LEU A 188 5.12 24.00 3.78
N THR A 189 6.22 24.70 3.99
CA THR A 189 7.25 24.99 2.99
C THR A 189 8.37 23.95 2.89
N ILE A 190 8.51 22.96 3.79
CA ILE A 190 9.58 21.95 3.66
C ILE A 190 9.08 20.52 3.98
N TYR A 191 8.70 19.81 2.91
CA TYR A 191 8.65 18.34 2.74
C TYR A 191 8.94 17.45 3.97
N PHE A 192 7.92 16.72 4.45
CA PHE A 192 7.99 15.41 5.15
C PHE A 192 8.92 15.23 6.38
N LEU A 193 9.64 16.25 6.85
CA LEU A 193 10.57 16.14 7.98
C LEU A 193 9.86 16.05 9.35
N SER A 194 8.56 16.39 9.43
CA SER A 194 7.85 16.60 10.70
C SER A 194 6.88 15.48 11.11
N CYS A 195 6.59 14.47 10.28
CA CYS A 195 5.54 13.50 10.62
C CYS A 195 5.83 12.68 11.90
N CYS A 196 7.11 12.38 12.14
CA CYS A 196 7.59 11.62 13.29
C CYS A 196 8.20 12.49 14.41
N LYS A 197 8.15 13.82 14.26
CA LYS A 197 8.68 14.76 15.26
C LYS A 197 7.86 14.66 16.54
N TYR A 198 8.54 14.72 17.68
CA TYR A 198 7.92 14.71 19.00
C TYR A 198 7.94 16.13 19.57
N TYR A 199 6.76 16.66 19.83
CA TYR A 199 6.52 18.02 20.32
C TYR A 199 6.12 17.97 21.81
N GLY A 200 7.03 17.50 22.66
CA GLY A 200 6.74 17.30 24.09
C GLY A 200 6.45 18.60 24.83
N LYS A 201 7.24 19.65 24.57
CA LYS A 201 7.09 20.95 25.27
C LYS A 201 5.74 21.60 24.96
N GLU A 202 5.34 21.55 23.69
CA GLU A 202 4.09 22.12 23.22
C GLU A 202 2.88 21.32 23.73
N VAL A 203 3.05 20.01 23.97
CA VAL A 203 2.06 19.17 24.65
C VAL A 203 1.97 19.53 26.13
N ASP A 204 3.08 19.76 26.82
CA ASP A 204 3.11 20.10 28.26
C ASP A 204 2.31 21.38 28.59
N GLU A 205 2.12 22.26 27.61
CA GLU A 205 1.40 23.54 27.72
C GLU A 205 -0.10 23.45 27.41
N LEU A 206 -0.68 22.25 27.24
CA LEU A 206 -2.12 22.07 26.97
C LEU A 206 -2.99 22.28 28.22
N PHE A 207 -4.25 22.68 28.02
CA PHE A 207 -5.28 22.79 29.06
C PHE A 207 -4.92 23.74 30.23
N VAL A 208 -4.19 24.82 29.93
CA VAL A 208 -3.75 25.81 30.94
C VAL A 208 -4.93 26.60 31.50
N ASP A 209 -5.83 27.09 30.63
CA ASP A 209 -6.94 27.99 30.97
C ASP A 209 -8.27 27.58 30.30
N GLN A 210 -8.30 26.42 29.64
CA GLN A 210 -9.46 25.93 28.89
C GLN A 210 -9.66 24.42 29.07
N ASN A 211 -10.93 23.99 28.94
CA ASN A 211 -11.31 22.58 29.01
C ASN A 211 -11.33 21.90 27.63
N PHE A 212 -11.19 22.64 26.54
CA PHE A 212 -11.20 22.10 25.19
C PHE A 212 -9.92 22.50 24.48
N GLU A 213 -9.22 21.53 23.92
CA GLU A 213 -8.04 21.74 23.09
C GLU A 213 -8.30 21.15 21.71
N TYR A 214 -8.05 21.94 20.67
CA TYR A 214 -8.08 21.47 19.30
C TYR A 214 -6.65 21.32 18.77
N ILE A 215 -6.28 20.09 18.45
CA ILE A 215 -4.95 19.70 18.00
C ILE A 215 -5.01 19.20 16.56
N SER A 216 -4.12 19.72 15.71
CA SER A 216 -3.91 19.20 14.37
C SER A 216 -2.43 18.92 14.09
N GLY A 217 -2.17 17.94 13.24
CA GLY A 217 -0.81 17.53 12.86
C GLY A 217 -0.72 16.02 12.59
N TYR A 218 0.43 15.57 12.10
CA TYR A 218 0.67 14.16 11.80
C TYR A 218 0.70 13.28 13.06
N LEU A 219 1.40 13.74 14.10
CA LEU A 219 1.50 13.08 15.41
C LEU A 219 1.87 11.58 15.33
N GLN A 220 2.83 11.20 14.47
CA GLN A 220 3.18 9.79 14.25
C GLN A 220 4.38 9.32 15.08
N SER A 221 4.83 10.12 16.05
CA SER A 221 5.92 9.73 16.93
C SER A 221 5.43 8.76 18.00
N TYR A 222 6.02 7.56 18.08
CA TYR A 222 5.71 6.61 19.15
C TYR A 222 6.00 7.18 20.55
N ARG A 223 6.86 8.21 20.64
CA ARG A 223 7.25 8.87 21.89
C ARG A 223 6.09 9.53 22.65
N TYR A 224 4.95 9.76 22.00
CA TYR A 224 3.74 10.26 22.68
C TYR A 224 3.13 9.22 23.62
N PHE A 225 3.29 7.93 23.34
CA PHE A 225 2.60 6.86 24.06
C PHE A 225 3.51 5.75 24.58
N HIS A 226 4.71 5.58 24.05
CA HIS A 226 5.64 4.55 24.52
C HIS A 226 6.80 5.16 25.33
N PRO A 227 7.18 4.54 26.46
CA PRO A 227 6.61 3.31 27.03
C PRO A 227 5.37 3.50 27.92
N GLN A 228 5.10 4.72 28.40
CA GLN A 228 4.22 4.94 29.57
C GLN A 228 2.75 4.59 29.34
N GLN A 229 2.24 4.78 28.12
CA GLN A 229 0.83 4.58 27.76
C GLN A 229 0.63 3.40 26.79
N GLU A 230 1.63 2.53 26.63
CA GLU A 230 1.54 1.44 25.65
C GLU A 230 0.38 0.49 25.95
N ASP A 231 0.18 0.11 27.22
CA ASP A 231 -0.91 -0.78 27.63
C ASP A 231 -2.29 -0.14 27.39
N LEU A 232 -2.39 1.18 27.59
CA LEU A 232 -3.60 1.92 27.27
C LEU A 232 -3.89 1.81 25.77
N ILE A 233 -2.90 2.10 24.92
CA ILE A 233 -3.05 2.10 23.47
C ILE A 233 -3.34 0.70 22.93
N ARG A 234 -2.72 -0.35 23.49
CA ARG A 234 -2.99 -1.75 23.12
C ARG A 234 -4.46 -2.12 23.34
N LYS A 235 -5.08 -1.63 24.43
CA LYS A 235 -6.52 -1.87 24.68
C LYS A 235 -7.40 -1.21 23.60
N GLN A 236 -7.04 0.00 23.16
CA GLN A 236 -7.80 0.70 22.11
C GLN A 236 -7.80 -0.05 20.78
N PHE A 237 -6.65 -0.64 20.41
CA PHE A 237 -6.50 -1.41 19.17
C PHE A 237 -6.86 -2.90 19.31
N THR A 238 -7.81 -3.21 20.18
CA THR A 238 -8.46 -4.52 20.21
C THR A 238 -9.48 -4.60 19.07
N PHE A 239 -9.41 -5.63 18.26
CA PHE A 239 -10.36 -5.85 17.17
C PHE A 239 -11.81 -5.99 17.69
N LEU A 240 -12.77 -5.62 16.85
CA LEU A 240 -14.17 -5.89 17.12
C LEU A 240 -14.45 -7.42 17.20
N PRO A 241 -15.41 -7.86 18.02
CA PRO A 241 -15.75 -9.29 18.15
C PRO A 241 -16.09 -9.96 16.81
N GLU A 242 -16.77 -9.25 15.91
CA GLU A 242 -17.18 -9.75 14.59
C GLU A 242 -15.98 -10.06 13.69
N ILE A 243 -14.91 -9.27 13.81
CA ILE A 243 -13.65 -9.48 13.08
C ILE A 243 -12.94 -10.71 13.61
N THR A 244 -12.88 -10.82 14.94
CA THR A 244 -12.25 -11.95 15.64
C THR A 244 -12.97 -13.24 15.27
N LYS A 245 -14.31 -13.26 15.35
CA LYS A 245 -15.13 -14.40 14.93
C LYS A 245 -14.87 -14.79 13.47
N ARG A 246 -14.84 -13.83 12.55
CA ARG A 246 -14.57 -14.11 11.14
C ARG A 246 -13.17 -14.68 10.92
N ALA A 247 -12.16 -14.16 11.64
CA ALA A 247 -10.81 -14.70 11.59
C ALA A 247 -10.76 -16.14 12.12
N GLU A 248 -11.45 -16.44 13.21
CA GLU A 248 -11.60 -17.80 13.74
C GLU A 248 -12.30 -18.74 12.76
N ASP A 249 -13.34 -18.27 12.07
CA ASP A 249 -14.05 -19.04 11.05
C ASP A 249 -13.12 -19.39 9.87
N TYR A 250 -12.31 -18.44 9.39
CA TYR A 250 -11.30 -18.73 8.36
C TYR A 250 -10.23 -19.72 8.82
N LEU A 251 -9.78 -19.61 10.07
CA LEU A 251 -8.81 -20.55 10.64
C LEU A 251 -9.41 -21.95 10.79
N ARG A 252 -10.71 -22.06 11.09
CA ARG A 252 -11.44 -23.32 11.18
C ARG A 252 -11.63 -23.95 9.80
N GLU A 253 -12.06 -23.17 8.82
CA GLU A 253 -12.18 -23.62 7.42
C GLU A 253 -10.84 -24.18 6.91
N ALA A 254 -9.73 -23.47 7.14
CA ALA A 254 -8.40 -23.95 6.76
C ALA A 254 -7.96 -25.22 7.53
N LYS A 255 -8.47 -25.45 8.75
CA LYS A 255 -8.26 -26.71 9.49
C LYS A 255 -9.06 -27.84 8.89
N ASP A 256 -10.33 -27.59 8.60
CA ASP A 256 -11.25 -28.58 8.04
C ASP A 256 -10.79 -29.01 6.63
N GLU A 257 -10.39 -28.06 5.76
CA GLU A 257 -9.82 -28.36 4.43
C GLU A 257 -8.59 -29.29 4.51
N LYS A 258 -7.68 -29.03 5.45
CA LYS A 258 -6.51 -29.89 5.67
C LYS A 258 -6.89 -31.29 6.13
N LEU A 259 -7.88 -31.38 7.02
CA LEU A 259 -8.39 -32.67 7.51
C LEU A 259 -9.02 -33.48 6.37
N TYR A 260 -9.86 -32.85 5.54
CA TYR A 260 -10.46 -33.50 4.37
C TYR A 260 -9.40 -33.98 3.37
N ALA A 261 -8.36 -33.18 3.11
CA ALA A 261 -7.28 -33.58 2.22
C ALA A 261 -6.51 -34.81 2.74
N LYS A 262 -6.22 -34.86 4.05
CA LYS A 262 -5.63 -36.04 4.69
C LYS A 262 -6.56 -37.25 4.63
N GLY A 263 -7.85 -37.06 4.95
CA GLY A 263 -8.87 -38.11 4.92
C GLY A 263 -9.05 -38.71 3.52
N ALA A 264 -9.09 -37.87 2.48
CA ALA A 264 -9.20 -38.30 1.08
C ALA A 264 -8.01 -39.14 0.63
N LEU A 265 -6.78 -38.79 1.06
CA LEU A 265 -5.58 -39.61 0.81
C LEU A 265 -5.67 -40.99 1.47
N ILE A 266 -6.31 -41.09 2.64
CA ILE A 266 -6.48 -42.36 3.38
C ILE A 266 -7.57 -43.23 2.74
N THR A 267 -8.70 -42.67 2.31
CA THR A 267 -9.77 -43.43 1.62
C THR A 267 -9.33 -43.99 0.28
N ASP A 268 -8.43 -43.30 -0.44
CA ASP A 268 -7.83 -43.83 -1.67
C ASP A 268 -6.81 -44.95 -1.41
N LEU A 269 -6.27 -45.04 -0.19
CA LEU A 269 -5.21 -45.97 0.16
C LEU A 269 -5.70 -47.29 0.76
N ASN A 270 -6.84 -47.37 1.44
CA ASN A 270 -7.31 -48.66 1.96
C ASN A 270 -8.81 -48.79 2.27
N ASN A 271 -9.35 -49.86 1.69
CA ASN A 271 -10.45 -50.70 2.16
C ASN A 271 -10.08 -51.40 3.50
N ARG A 272 -9.49 -50.70 4.48
CA ARG A 272 -9.11 -51.25 5.79
C ARG A 272 -9.37 -50.23 6.89
N ASP A 273 -10.18 -50.69 7.83
CA ASP A 273 -10.37 -50.29 9.23
C ASP A 273 -10.09 -48.85 9.62
N GLN A 274 -11.17 -48.19 10.07
CA GLN A 274 -11.26 -46.91 10.77
C GLN A 274 -9.94 -46.48 11.41
N VAL A 275 -9.20 -45.64 10.69
CA VAL A 275 -8.14 -44.83 11.26
C VAL A 275 -8.82 -43.77 12.14
N ASP A 276 -8.38 -43.66 13.39
CA ASP A 276 -8.89 -42.71 14.36
C ASP A 276 -8.47 -41.28 13.96
N ILE A 277 -9.35 -40.58 13.24
CA ILE A 277 -9.12 -39.23 12.68
C ILE A 277 -8.99 -38.17 13.79
N THR A 278 -9.27 -38.52 15.05
CA THR A 278 -9.40 -37.57 16.15
C THR A 278 -8.05 -37.06 16.71
N ASP A 279 -7.00 -37.87 16.69
CA ASP A 279 -5.67 -37.48 17.22
C ASP A 279 -4.94 -36.46 16.30
N ASP A 280 -5.24 -36.48 15.01
CA ASP A 280 -4.52 -35.71 13.98
C ASP A 280 -5.07 -34.27 13.78
N TYR A 281 -6.16 -33.92 14.49
CA TYR A 281 -6.79 -32.59 14.47
C TYR A 281 -5.97 -31.53 15.19
N TYR A 282 -5.20 -31.93 16.22
CA TYR A 282 -4.46 -31.01 17.09
C TYR A 282 -2.99 -30.80 16.68
N ASP A 283 -2.44 -31.63 15.79
CA ASP A 283 -1.00 -31.65 15.48
C ASP A 283 -0.59 -30.83 14.23
N SER A 284 -1.50 -29.97 13.76
CA SER A 284 -1.25 -29.13 12.59
C SER A 284 -0.54 -27.82 12.96
N ILE A 285 0.73 -27.70 12.55
CA ILE A 285 1.48 -26.44 12.61
C ILE A 285 1.04 -25.53 11.46
N TYR A 286 0.66 -24.29 11.79
CA TYR A 286 0.35 -23.23 10.83
C TYR A 286 1.43 -22.16 10.89
N VAL A 287 1.96 -21.77 9.73
CA VAL A 287 2.93 -20.67 9.61
C VAL A 287 2.24 -19.47 8.99
N GLY A 288 2.01 -18.42 9.79
CA GLY A 288 1.51 -17.15 9.29
C GLY A 288 2.61 -16.33 8.64
N ILE A 289 2.44 -15.96 7.37
CA ILE A 289 3.41 -15.13 6.62
C ILE A 289 2.73 -13.84 6.19
N HIS A 290 3.24 -12.71 6.66
CA HIS A 290 2.83 -11.41 6.15
C HIS A 290 3.82 -10.94 5.07
N ILE A 291 3.34 -10.82 3.83
CA ILE A 291 4.14 -10.31 2.71
C ILE A 291 3.61 -8.94 2.31
N ARG A 292 4.38 -7.89 2.59
CA ARG A 292 4.08 -6.55 2.10
C ARG A 292 4.32 -6.48 0.59
N ARG A 293 3.25 -6.27 -0.16
CA ARG A 293 3.28 -5.97 -1.61
C ARG A 293 2.52 -4.68 -1.84
N GLY A 294 3.05 -3.80 -2.67
CA GLY A 294 2.45 -2.50 -2.96
C GLY A 294 3.42 -1.59 -3.69
N MET A 295 2.90 -0.55 -4.36
CA MET A 295 3.73 0.41 -5.11
C MET A 295 4.82 1.05 -4.24
N ASP A 296 4.57 1.19 -2.94
CA ASP A 296 5.52 1.71 -1.95
C ASP A 296 6.77 0.83 -1.78
N VAL A 297 6.70 -0.47 -2.07
CA VAL A 297 7.84 -1.41 -1.96
C VAL A 297 8.26 -2.03 -3.29
N THR A 298 7.45 -1.92 -4.34
CA THR A 298 7.76 -2.45 -5.68
C THR A 298 8.12 -1.39 -6.71
N MET A 299 7.68 -0.13 -6.53
CA MET A 299 7.81 0.93 -7.55
C MET A 299 8.37 2.25 -7.00
N ASN A 300 8.38 2.45 -5.68
CA ASN A 300 8.91 3.67 -5.07
C ASN A 300 10.45 3.64 -5.06
N SER A 301 11.06 4.40 -5.97
CA SER A 301 12.52 4.47 -6.14
C SER A 301 13.28 4.95 -4.90
N ARG A 302 12.64 5.70 -3.99
CA ARG A 302 13.24 6.08 -2.70
C ARG A 302 13.31 4.87 -1.78
N ASN A 303 12.20 4.16 -1.61
CA ASN A 303 12.14 3.01 -0.71
C ASN A 303 13.02 1.85 -1.20
N ILE A 304 13.06 1.60 -2.51
CA ILE A 304 13.95 0.61 -3.13
C ILE A 304 15.41 0.96 -2.86
N ARG A 305 15.80 2.24 -2.94
CA ARG A 305 17.17 2.70 -2.60
C ARG A 305 17.56 2.41 -1.15
N TYR A 306 16.60 2.37 -0.22
CA TYR A 306 16.83 1.99 1.18
C TYR A 306 16.68 0.47 1.43
N GLY A 307 16.59 -0.34 0.37
CA GLY A 307 16.52 -1.80 0.48
C GLY A 307 15.13 -2.35 0.77
N HIS A 308 14.07 -1.54 0.71
CA HIS A 308 12.70 -2.04 0.78
C HIS A 308 12.34 -2.70 -0.55
N THR A 309 12.55 -4.02 -0.63
CA THR A 309 12.20 -4.83 -1.80
C THR A 309 11.15 -5.87 -1.44
N ALA A 310 10.21 -6.13 -2.34
CA ALA A 310 9.27 -7.23 -2.18
C ALA A 310 10.00 -8.58 -2.16
N VAL A 311 9.50 -9.50 -1.33
CA VAL A 311 10.05 -10.86 -1.22
C VAL A 311 9.89 -11.62 -2.54
N THR A 312 10.92 -12.37 -2.95
CA THR A 312 10.87 -13.21 -4.16
C THR A 312 10.11 -14.51 -3.88
N LYS A 313 9.60 -15.15 -4.94
CA LYS A 313 8.97 -16.47 -4.87
C LYS A 313 9.93 -17.50 -4.24
N ASP A 314 11.18 -17.52 -4.70
CA ASP A 314 12.20 -18.48 -4.25
C ASP A 314 12.51 -18.34 -2.77
N TYR A 315 12.55 -17.11 -2.26
CA TYR A 315 12.72 -16.88 -0.82
C TYR A 315 11.59 -17.52 -0.02
N VAL A 316 10.33 -17.37 -0.45
CA VAL A 316 9.18 -17.99 0.22
C VAL A 316 9.28 -19.51 0.15
N ILE A 317 9.63 -20.09 -1.00
CA ILE A 317 9.81 -21.54 -1.15
C ILE A 317 10.89 -22.05 -0.20
N ASN A 318 12.06 -21.41 -0.19
CA ASN A 318 13.18 -21.81 0.66
C ASN A 318 12.85 -21.69 2.14
N ALA A 319 12.19 -20.60 2.55
CA ALA A 319 11.72 -20.42 3.92
C ALA A 319 10.74 -21.54 4.33
N MET A 320 9.80 -21.90 3.45
CA MET A 320 8.86 -22.98 3.74
C MET A 320 9.52 -24.36 3.76
N ASN A 321 10.53 -24.60 2.92
CA ASN A 321 11.31 -25.83 2.95
C ASN A 321 12.09 -25.98 4.27
N TYR A 322 12.64 -24.88 4.81
CA TYR A 322 13.26 -24.88 6.14
C TYR A 322 12.27 -25.36 7.20
N PHE A 323 11.07 -24.79 7.26
CA PHE A 323 10.04 -25.20 8.24
C PHE A 323 9.48 -26.62 8.03
N ARG A 324 9.65 -27.23 6.86
CA ARG A 324 9.26 -28.62 6.60
C ARG A 324 10.33 -29.63 7.01
N SER A 325 11.59 -29.19 7.08
CA SER A 325 12.74 -30.04 7.39
C SER A 325 13.09 -30.10 8.89
N VAL A 326 12.50 -29.21 9.68
CA VAL A 326 12.53 -29.21 11.15
C VAL A 326 11.32 -29.98 11.64
#